data_AF-L5NG34-F1
#
_entry.id   AF-L5NG34-F1
#
_cell.length_a   1.000
_cell.length_b   1.000
_cell.length_c   1.000
_cell.angle_alpha   90.00
_cell.angle_beta   90.00
_cell.angle_gamma   90.00
#
_symmetry.space_group_name_H-M   'P 1'
#
loop_
_entity.id
_entity.type
_entity.pdbx_description
1 polymer ?
#
loop_
_entity_poly.entity_id
_entity_poly.type
_entity_poly.pdbx_seq_one_letter_code
_entity_poly.pdbx_strand_id
1 'polypeptide(L)' 'MADFDLSIDEKRVYADKSGKQTAYVAAGVGVVTVDVSDDLVGGFRIDRRCTALDAAGSPGEVVVATDEDVLLVQ' A
#
# COMPACT_ATOMS: atom_id res chain seq x y z
N MET A 1 -49.21 4.09 8.70
CA MET A 1 -48.14 3.41 9.45
C MET A 1 -47.06 3.14 8.42
N ALA A 2 -45.98 3.92 8.42
CA ALA A 2 -44.93 3.85 7.40
C ALA A 2 -43.92 2.80 7.83
N ASP A 3 -43.92 1.66 7.12
CA ASP A 3 -42.94 0.59 7.28
C ASP A 3 -41.83 0.83 6.25
N PHE A 4 -40.91 1.73 6.58
CA PHE A 4 -39.66 1.83 5.84
C PHE A 4 -38.69 0.87 6.53
N ASP A 5 -38.54 -0.30 5.94
CA ASP A 5 -37.50 -1.28 6.29
C ASP A 5 -36.14 -0.58 6.22
N LEU A 6 -35.63 -0.22 7.40
CA LEU A 6 -34.34 0.44 7.62
C LEU A 6 -33.23 -0.60 7.86
N SER A 7 -33.32 -1.76 7.22
CA SER A 7 -32.20 -2.68 7.13
C SER A 7 -31.14 -2.10 6.18
N ILE A 8 -30.28 -1.23 6.71
CA ILE A 8 -29.00 -0.93 6.09
C ILE A 8 -28.23 -2.25 6.05
N ASP A 9 -28.00 -2.76 4.83
CA ASP A 9 -27.08 -3.86 4.60
C ASP A 9 -25.69 -3.39 5.06
N GLU A 10 -25.23 -3.93 6.18
CA GLU A 10 -23.97 -3.56 6.80
C GLU A 10 -22.84 -3.92 5.82
N LYS A 11 -22.31 -2.89 5.15
CA LYS A 11 -21.15 -3.05 4.27
C LYS A 11 -19.98 -3.52 5.13
N ARG A 12 -19.70 -4.82 5.13
CA ARG A 12 -18.55 -5.41 5.84
C ARG A 12 -17.27 -4.83 5.24
N VAL A 13 -16.72 -3.78 5.85
CA VAL A 13 -15.51 -3.07 5.39
C VAL A 13 -14.25 -3.92 5.54
N TYR A 14 -14.31 -5.03 6.29
CA TYR A 14 -13.17 -5.90 6.55
C TYR A 14 -13.51 -7.33 6.13
N ALA A 15 -13.48 -7.57 4.82
CA ALA A 15 -13.21 -8.91 4.33
C ALA A 15 -11.79 -9.32 4.76
N ASP A 16 -11.57 -10.62 4.86
CA ASP A 16 -10.30 -11.23 5.20
C ASP A 16 -9.16 -10.62 4.36
N LYS A 17 -8.06 -10.18 4.98
CA LYS A 17 -6.90 -9.57 4.27
C LYS A 17 -6.06 -10.61 3.53
N SER A 18 -6.60 -11.81 3.33
CA SER A 18 -5.97 -12.88 2.57
C SER A 18 -5.79 -12.40 1.13
N GLY A 19 -4.54 -12.25 0.68
CA GLY A 19 -4.19 -11.71 -0.64
C GLY A 19 -3.70 -10.26 -0.64
N LYS A 20 -3.69 -9.56 0.51
CA LYS A 20 -3.12 -8.22 0.61
C LYS A 20 -1.60 -8.27 0.43
N GLN A 21 -1.10 -7.57 -0.58
CA GLN A 21 0.32 -7.38 -0.84
C GLN A 21 0.73 -5.94 -0.53
N THR A 22 1.96 -5.75 -0.07
CA THR A 22 2.56 -4.41 0.05
C THR A 22 3.48 -4.19 -1.13
N ALA A 23 3.18 -3.21 -1.97
CA ALA A 23 4.07 -2.74 -3.02
C ALA A 23 4.87 -1.54 -2.53
N TYR A 24 6.10 -1.40 -3.04
CA TYR A 24 6.97 -0.26 -2.79
C TYR A 24 7.16 0.51 -4.08
N VAL A 25 6.93 1.82 -4.04
CA VAL A 25 7.04 2.71 -5.20
C VAL A 25 8.13 3.74 -4.94
N ALA A 26 9.13 3.77 -5.82
CA ALA A 26 10.11 4.85 -5.85
C ALA A 26 9.46 6.11 -6.45
N ALA A 27 9.41 7.17 -5.65
CA ALA A 27 8.93 8.47 -6.08
C ALA A 27 9.90 9.57 -5.64
N GLY A 28 9.91 10.70 -6.36
CA GLY A 28 10.73 11.86 -5.99
C GLY A 28 10.39 12.47 -4.61
N VAL A 29 9.24 12.11 -4.03
CA VAL A 29 8.82 12.48 -2.67
C VAL A 29 9.32 11.49 -1.60
N GLY A 30 9.68 10.28 -2.00
CA GLY A 30 10.14 9.23 -1.12
C GLY A 30 9.78 7.82 -1.58
N VAL A 31 10.06 6.85 -0.71
CA VAL A 31 9.57 5.48 -0.83
C VAL A 31 8.13 5.43 -0.33
N VAL A 32 7.20 5.01 -1.20
CA VAL A 32 5.79 4.90 -0.86
C VAL A 32 5.43 3.43 -0.71
N THR A 33 4.84 3.06 0.43
CA THR A 33 4.18 1.76 0.62
C THR A 33 2.74 1.84 0.15
N VAL A 34 2.30 0.84 -0.60
CA VAL A 34 0.96 0.74 -1.16
C VAL A 34 0.38 -0.63 -0.86
N ASP A 35 -0.77 -0.64 -0.22
CA ASP A 35 -1.56 -1.84 -0.03
C ASP A 35 -2.28 -2.19 -1.34
N VAL A 36 -2.02 -3.37 -1.89
CA VAL A 36 -2.64 -3.88 -3.12
C VAL A 36 -3.43 -5.15 -2.82
N SER A 37 -4.63 -5.26 -3.38
CA SER A 37 -5.47 -6.46 -3.32
C SER A 37 -6.10 -6.66 -4.68
N ASP A 38 -5.86 -7.81 -5.32
CA ASP A 38 -6.23 -8.07 -6.71
C ASP A 38 -5.76 -6.94 -7.65
N ASP A 39 -6.68 -6.19 -8.25
CA ASP A 39 -6.45 -5.05 -9.12
C ASP A 39 -6.70 -3.69 -8.44
N LEU A 40 -6.88 -3.69 -7.12
CA LEU A 40 -7.23 -2.50 -6.33
C LEU A 40 -6.04 -1.98 -5.51
N VAL A 41 -5.94 -0.65 -5.48
CA VAL A 41 -5.07 0.08 -4.55
C VAL A 41 -5.89 0.53 -3.33
N GLY A 42 -5.41 0.16 -2.15
CA GLY A 42 -5.99 0.55 -0.86
C GLY A 42 -5.23 1.71 -0.21
N GLY A 43 -4.74 1.47 1.01
CA GLY A 43 -3.97 2.46 1.78
C GLY A 43 -2.58 2.70 1.20
N PHE A 44 -2.09 3.94 1.33
CA PHE A 44 -0.74 4.32 0.95
C PHE A 44 -0.11 5.28 1.96
N ARG A 45 1.22 5.21 2.10
CA ARG A 45 1.98 6.09 3.01
C ARG A 45 3.41 6.29 2.48
N ILE A 46 3.99 7.45 2.79
CA ILE A 46 5.45 7.67 2.62
C ILE A 46 6.16 6.93 3.78
N ASP A 47 6.87 5.86 3.45
CA ASP A 47 7.69 5.10 4.40
C ASP A 47 8.95 5.88 4.77
N ARG A 48 9.62 6.44 3.76
CA ARG A 48 10.83 7.24 3.92
C ARG A 48 10.85 8.42 2.96
N ARG A 49 11.16 9.61 3.47
CA ARG A 49 11.36 10.81 2.65
C ARG A 49 12.78 10.83 2.10
N CYS A 50 12.90 10.85 0.77
CA CYS A 50 14.13 10.95 -0.01
C CYS A 50 13.75 11.18 -1.49
N THR A 51 14.74 11.37 -2.36
CA THR A 51 14.52 11.26 -3.81
C THR A 51 14.73 9.81 -4.22
N ALA A 52 13.67 9.00 -4.26
CA ALA A 52 13.78 7.61 -4.71
C ALA A 52 13.80 7.55 -6.25
N LEU A 53 14.76 6.82 -6.80
CA LEU A 53 15.02 6.73 -8.24
C LEU A 53 14.52 5.41 -8.82
N ASP A 54 14.79 4.30 -8.12
CA ASP A 54 14.39 2.96 -8.56
C ASP A 54 14.28 2.02 -7.36
N ALA A 55 13.56 0.90 -7.51
CA ALA A 55 13.40 -0.12 -6.49
C ALA A 55 13.47 -1.53 -7.08
N ALA A 56 14.13 -2.43 -6.37
CA ALA A 56 14.12 -3.85 -6.67
C ALA A 56 13.73 -4.66 -5.42
N GLY A 57 12.92 -5.70 -5.61
CA GLY A 57 12.41 -6.53 -4.53
C GLY A 57 12.77 -8.00 -4.71
N SER A 58 12.96 -8.68 -3.59
CA SER A 58 12.99 -10.13 -3.47
C SER A 58 12.16 -10.57 -2.25
N PRO A 59 11.85 -11.85 -2.07
CA PRO A 59 11.10 -12.29 -0.89
C PRO A 59 11.78 -11.88 0.42
N GLY A 60 11.17 -10.95 1.15
CA GLY A 60 11.65 -10.46 2.45
C GLY A 60 12.61 -9.27 2.40
N GLU A 61 12.89 -8.70 1.22
CA GLU A 61 13.80 -7.57 1.09
C GLU A 61 13.41 -6.66 -0.08
N VAL A 62 13.46 -5.35 0.14
CA VAL A 62 13.38 -4.35 -0.92
C VAL A 62 14.56 -3.40 -0.80
N VAL A 63 15.25 -3.21 -1.93
CA VAL A 63 16.31 -2.21 -2.08
C VAL A 63 15.76 -1.03 -2.88
N VAL A 64 16.10 0.18 -2.46
CA VAL A 64 15.73 1.41 -3.17
C VAL A 64 16.98 2.23 -3.44
N ALA A 65 17.22 2.56 -4.70
CA ALA A 65 18.24 3.52 -5.08
C ALA A 65 17.71 4.95 -4.86
N THR A 66 18.49 5.79 -4.18
CA THR A 66 18.24 7.23 -4.08
C THR A 66 19.31 8.02 -4.81
N ASP A 67 19.16 9.34 -4.81
CA ASP A 67 20.18 10.29 -5.27
C ASP A 67 21.45 10.31 -4.40
N GLU A 68 21.38 9.81 -3.17
CA GLU A 68 22.47 9.86 -2.19
C GLU A 68 23.03 8.47 -1.83
N ASP A 69 22.21 7.42 -1.76
CA ASP A 69 22.59 6.10 -1.26
C ASP A 69 21.62 4.98 -1.73
N VAL A 70 21.82 3.76 -1.22
CA VAL A 70 20.89 2.64 -1.34
C VAL A 70 20.26 2.34 0.01
N LEU A 71 18.93 2.26 0.02
CA LEU A 71 18.13 1.98 1.21
C LEU A 71 17.66 0.53 1.23
N LEU A 72 17.73 -0.09 2.40
CA LEU A 72 17.08 -1.36 2.70
C LEU A 72 15.75 -1.10 3.39
N VAL A 73 14.68 -1.61 2.80
CA VAL A 73 13.31 -1.50 3.32
C VAL A 73 12.85 -2.89 3.73
N GLN A 74 12.33 -3.00 4.96
CA GLN A 74 11.82 -4.24 5.55
C GLN A 74 10.29 -4.27 5.55
#